data_AF-A0A151P4P5-F1
#
_entry.id   AF-A0A151P4P5-F1
#
_cell.length_a   1.000
_cell.length_b   1.000
_cell.length_c   1.000
_cell.angle_alpha   90.00
_cell.angle_beta   90.00
_cell.angle_gamma   90.00
#
_symmetry.space_group_name_H-M   'P 1'
#
loop_
_entity.id
_entity.type
_entity.pdbx_description
1 polymer ?
#
loop_
_entity_poly.entity_id
_entity_poly.type
_entity_poly.pdbx_seq_one_letter_code
_entity_poly.pdbx_strand_id
1 'polypeptide(L)'
;MEKLQAGDSGVYWCALYNPPHLYQLLEVQLAVSKGLTMENISTTPYTGPALNSSTPDSRNDGEPPNSKLPFSVSSWLILLLEFLTSKTLMAVTTALLVRRRLCREEAPKVVRSLDFMVPQSSRA
;
A
#
# COMPACT_ATOMS: atom_id res chain seq x y z
N MET A 1 -10.93 -6.16 -21.78
CA MET A 1 -10.53 -7.17 -22.77
C MET A 1 -11.81 -7.65 -23.44
N GLU A 2 -11.92 -7.51 -24.76
CA GLU A 2 -13.09 -7.97 -25.52
C GLU A 2 -12.65 -9.02 -26.54
N LYS A 3 -13.49 -10.04 -26.77
CA LYS A 3 -13.24 -11.13 -27.75
C LYS A 3 -11.99 -11.98 -27.49
N LEU A 4 -11.80 -12.38 -26.23
CA LEU A 4 -10.70 -13.26 -25.84
C LEU A 4 -10.77 -14.61 -26.58
N GLN A 5 -9.62 -15.07 -27.05
CA GLN A 5 -9.41 -16.38 -27.65
C GLN A 5 -8.69 -17.29 -26.66
N ALA A 6 -8.77 -18.61 -26.88
CA ALA A 6 -8.08 -19.57 -26.02
C ALA A 6 -6.55 -19.30 -25.94
N GLY A 7 -5.97 -18.75 -27.00
CA GLY A 7 -4.56 -18.35 -27.07
C GLY A 7 -4.20 -17.12 -26.24
N ASP A 8 -5.19 -16.35 -25.76
CA ASP A 8 -4.96 -15.23 -24.84
C ASP A 8 -4.82 -15.71 -23.38
N SER A 9 -4.91 -17.01 -23.12
CA SER A 9 -4.66 -17.57 -21.80
C SER A 9 -3.17 -17.42 -21.45
N GLY A 10 -2.87 -16.92 -20.25
CA GLY A 10 -1.51 -16.70 -19.83
C GLY A 10 -1.39 -15.89 -18.55
N VAL A 11 -0.16 -15.55 -18.20
CA VAL A 11 0.14 -14.72 -17.03
C VAL A 11 0.35 -13.28 -17.47
N TYR A 12 -0.49 -12.38 -16.93
CA TYR A 12 -0.45 -10.95 -17.20
C TYR A 12 0.08 -10.19 -16.00
N TRP A 13 0.74 -9.08 -16.27
CA TRP A 13 1.44 -8.29 -15.27
C TRP A 13 0.91 -6.87 -15.33
N CYS A 14 0.42 -6.36 -14.20
CA CYS A 14 0.30 -4.93 -14.01
C CYS A 14 1.66 -4.43 -13.53
N ALA A 15 2.25 -3.50 -14.28
CA ALA A 15 3.54 -2.92 -13.93
C ALA A 15 3.48 -1.39 -13.98
N LEU A 16 4.15 -0.76 -13.01
CA LEU A 16 4.40 0.68 -13.02
C LEU A 16 5.80 0.92 -13.56
N TYR A 17 5.87 1.65 -14.66
CA TYR A 17 7.13 2.12 -15.19
C TYR A 17 7.44 3.51 -14.63
N ASN A 18 8.53 3.60 -13.87
CA ASN A 18 9.08 4.85 -13.37
C ASN A 18 10.58 4.87 -13.68
N PRO A 19 11.00 5.53 -14.78
CA PRO A 19 12.35 5.42 -15.32
C PRO A 19 13.46 5.61 -14.27
N PRO A 20 14.49 4.74 -14.25
CA PRO A 20 14.75 3.62 -15.16
C PRO A 20 14.11 2.29 -14.72
N HIS A 21 13.21 2.31 -13.73
CA HIS A 21 12.72 1.12 -13.04
C HIS A 21 11.34 0.67 -13.53
N LEU A 22 11.13 -0.65 -13.58
CA LEU A 22 9.84 -1.29 -13.81
C LEU A 22 9.44 -2.06 -12.55
N TYR A 23 8.33 -1.67 -11.93
CA TYR A 23 7.81 -2.29 -10.73
C TYR A 23 6.61 -3.17 -11.07
N GLN A 24 6.69 -4.48 -10.81
CA GLN A 24 5.52 -5.36 -10.89
C GLN A 24 4.61 -5.08 -9.69
N LEU A 25 3.35 -4.76 -9.96
CA LEU A 25 2.33 -4.49 -8.95
C LEU A 25 1.43 -5.70 -8.70
N LEU A 26 1.03 -6.39 -9.78
CA LEU A 26 0.11 -7.50 -9.71
C LEU A 26 0.39 -8.51 -10.82
N GLU A 27 0.32 -9.79 -10.47
CA GLU A 27 0.28 -10.90 -11.42
C GLU A 27 -1.16 -11.42 -11.52
N VAL A 28 -1.62 -11.64 -12.76
CA VAL A 28 -2.97 -12.10 -13.06
C VAL A 28 -2.88 -13.31 -13.99
N GLN A 29 -3.31 -14.47 -13.51
CA GLN A 29 -3.45 -15.66 -14.35
C GLN A 29 -4.80 -15.60 -15.09
N LEU A 30 -4.75 -15.41 -16.40
CA LEU A 30 -5.92 -15.40 -17.27
C LEU A 30 -6.08 -16.78 -17.91
N ALA A 31 -7.22 -17.43 -17.66
CA ALA A 31 -7.61 -18.66 -18.34
C ALA A 31 -8.84 -18.39 -19.21
N VAL A 32 -8.74 -18.69 -20.50
CA VAL A 32 -9.81 -18.48 -21.48
C VAL A 32 -10.19 -19.82 -22.10
N SER A 33 -11.44 -20.23 -21.91
CA SER A 33 -12.00 -21.44 -22.50
C SER A 33 -13.07 -21.11 -23.54
N LYS A 34 -13.20 -21.94 -24.58
CA LYS A 34 -14.33 -21.84 -25.52
C LYS A 34 -15.62 -22.17 -24.77
N GLY A 35 -16.59 -21.28 -24.84
CA GLY A 35 -17.96 -21.60 -24.43
C GLY A 35 -18.53 -22.68 -25.35
N LEU A 36 -19.18 -23.69 -24.78
CA LEU A 36 -20.03 -24.58 -25.55
C LEU A 36 -21.28 -23.79 -25.93
N THR A 37 -21.32 -23.25 -27.14
CA THR A 37 -22.57 -22.70 -27.69
C THR A 37 -23.50 -23.88 -27.91
N MET A 38 -24.64 -23.89 -27.22
CA MET A 38 -25.70 -24.91 -27.29
C MET A 38 -26.47 -24.83 -28.62
N GLU A 39 -25.77 -24.78 -29.77
CA GLU A 39 -26.39 -24.82 -31.10
C GLU A 39 -25.82 -25.93 -32.01
N ASN A 40 -24.86 -26.73 -31.53
CA ASN A 40 -24.38 -27.92 -32.25
C ASN A 40 -24.47 -29.22 -31.44
N ILE A 41 -25.44 -29.32 -30.52
CA ILE A 41 -25.87 -30.64 -30.03
C ILE A 41 -26.84 -31.21 -31.07
N SER A 42 -26.30 -31.54 -32.25
CA SER A 42 -26.93 -32.53 -33.10
C SER A 42 -26.68 -33.88 -32.44
N THR A 43 -27.75 -34.37 -31.81
CA THR A 43 -28.03 -35.76 -31.46
C THR A 43 -27.03 -36.78 -32.02
N THR A 44 -26.17 -37.30 -31.16
CA THR A 44 -25.67 -38.67 -31.30
C THR A 44 -25.70 -39.35 -29.93
N PRO A 45 -26.56 -40.36 -29.71
CA PRO A 45 -26.46 -41.22 -28.54
C PRO A 45 -25.37 -42.26 -28.81
N TYR A 46 -24.11 -41.88 -28.62
CA TYR A 46 -23.02 -42.85 -28.53
C TYR A 46 -22.50 -42.88 -27.11
N THR A 47 -22.99 -43.90 -26.40
CA THR A 47 -22.43 -44.47 -25.18
C THR A 47 -20.91 -44.62 -25.30
N GLY A 48 -20.18 -43.75 -24.60
CA GLY A 48 -18.77 -43.97 -24.26
C GLY A 48 -18.65 -44.10 -22.74
N PRO A 49 -18.09 -45.21 -22.21
CA PRO A 49 -17.95 -45.37 -20.77
C PRO A 49 -16.78 -44.52 -20.24
N ALA A 50 -17.05 -43.87 -19.11
CA ALA A 50 -16.12 -43.58 -18.03
C ALA A 50 -14.86 -42.75 -18.34
N LEU A 51 -14.94 -41.47 -17.98
CA LEU A 51 -14.02 -40.81 -17.05
C LEU A 51 -12.83 -41.68 -16.57
N ASN A 52 -11.68 -41.56 -17.23
CA ASN A 52 -10.38 -41.86 -16.65
C ASN A 52 -9.54 -40.58 -16.60
N SER A 53 -9.83 -39.80 -15.56
CA SER A 53 -8.88 -38.88 -14.94
C SER A 53 -7.57 -39.63 -14.69
N SER A 54 -6.56 -39.40 -15.54
CA SER A 54 -5.20 -39.83 -15.23
C SER A 54 -4.57 -38.82 -14.27
N THR A 55 -4.25 -39.35 -13.10
CA THR A 55 -3.50 -38.75 -12.00
C THR A 55 -2.25 -37.98 -12.50
N PRO A 56 -1.97 -36.78 -11.96
CA PRO A 56 -0.65 -36.18 -12.09
C PRO A 56 0.30 -36.91 -11.15
N ASP A 57 1.20 -37.72 -11.71
CA ASP A 57 2.35 -38.23 -10.97
C ASP A 57 3.59 -37.43 -11.38
N SER A 58 4.09 -36.64 -10.45
CA SER A 58 5.43 -36.05 -10.48
C SER A 58 5.77 -35.63 -9.06
N ARG A 59 5.97 -36.63 -8.22
CA ARG A 59 6.70 -36.52 -6.96
C ARG A 59 8.17 -36.26 -7.27
N ASN A 60 8.61 -35.01 -7.11
CA ASN A 60 10.01 -34.70 -6.84
C ASN A 60 10.04 -33.91 -5.54
N ASP A 61 10.19 -34.65 -4.45
CA ASP A 61 10.56 -34.13 -3.14
C ASP A 61 11.99 -33.57 -3.23
N GLY A 62 12.18 -32.33 -2.79
CA GLY A 62 13.44 -31.62 -2.82
C GLY A 62 13.34 -30.24 -2.20
N GLU A 63 12.81 -30.17 -0.97
CA GLU A 63 12.85 -28.97 -0.14
C GLU A 63 14.27 -28.70 0.36
N PRO A 64 14.73 -27.45 0.33
CA PRO A 64 15.45 -26.85 1.44
C PRO A 64 14.53 -25.84 2.13
N PRO A 65 14.34 -25.90 3.47
CA PRO A 65 13.51 -24.95 4.19
C PRO A 65 14.28 -23.65 4.38
N ASN A 66 14.25 -22.77 3.39
CA ASN A 66 14.68 -21.38 3.56
C ASN A 66 13.53 -20.56 4.16
N SER A 67 13.42 -20.68 5.49
CA SER A 67 12.92 -19.67 6.44
C SER A 67 11.96 -18.63 5.85
N LYS A 68 10.68 -19.00 5.70
CA LYS A 68 9.57 -18.04 5.59
C LYS A 68 9.40 -17.33 6.94
N LEU A 69 10.18 -16.29 7.16
CA LEU A 69 9.89 -15.29 8.18
C LEU A 69 8.49 -14.69 7.88
N PRO A 70 7.61 -14.53 8.88
CA PRO A 70 6.24 -14.13 8.64
C PRO A 70 6.19 -12.63 8.30
N PHE A 71 6.26 -12.30 7.01
CA PHE A 71 6.05 -10.94 6.47
C PHE A 71 4.73 -10.30 6.94
N SER A 72 3.77 -11.12 7.40
CA SER A 72 2.50 -10.64 7.93
C SER A 72 2.66 -9.97 9.30
N VAL A 73 3.40 -10.56 10.24
CA VAL A 73 3.45 -10.08 11.64
C VAL A 73 4.23 -8.76 11.78
N SER A 74 5.26 -8.55 10.96
CA SER A 74 6.02 -7.28 10.94
C SER A 74 5.16 -6.11 10.46
N SER A 75 4.27 -6.32 9.49
CA SER A 75 3.38 -5.26 8.96
C SER A 75 2.45 -4.70 10.04
N TRP A 76 1.85 -5.56 10.87
CA TRP A 76 0.99 -5.12 11.98
C TRP A 76 1.76 -4.38 13.09
N LEU A 77 2.97 -4.85 13.39
CA LEU A 77 3.86 -4.20 14.36
C LEU A 77 4.24 -2.77 13.92
N ILE A 78 4.53 -2.59 12.62
CA ILE A 78 4.86 -1.27 12.05
C ILE A 78 3.65 -0.33 12.14
N LEU A 79 2.44 -0.79 11.78
CA LEU A 79 1.22 0.01 11.85
C LEU A 79 0.86 0.42 13.29
N LEU A 80 1.01 -0.49 14.26
CA LEU A 80 0.78 -0.17 15.67
C LEU A 80 1.77 0.88 16.18
N LEU A 81 3.04 0.76 15.79
CA LEU A 81 4.08 1.71 16.19
C LEU A 81 3.86 3.10 15.59
N GLU A 82 3.42 3.18 14.34
CA GLU A 82 3.06 4.43 13.66
C GLU A 82 1.80 5.07 14.28
N PHE A 83 0.83 4.26 14.67
CA PHE A 83 -0.38 4.73 15.37
C PHE A 83 -0.07 5.23 16.80
N LEU A 84 0.79 4.53 17.54
CA LEU A 84 1.22 4.94 18.88
C LEU A 84 2.03 6.24 18.83
N THR A 85 3.00 6.34 17.91
CA THR A 85 3.83 7.54 17.76
C THR A 85 3.00 8.74 17.28
N SER A 86 2.11 8.57 16.32
CA SER A 86 1.22 9.65 15.86
C SER A 86 0.30 10.19 16.97
N LYS A 87 -0.29 9.32 17.79
CA LYS A 87 -1.14 9.73 18.91
C LYS A 87 -0.38 10.52 19.98
N THR A 88 0.84 10.09 20.31
CA THR A 88 1.70 10.83 21.26
C THR A 88 2.18 12.16 20.69
N LEU A 89 2.56 12.20 19.41
CA LEU A 89 2.98 13.42 18.72
C LEU A 89 1.85 14.46 18.67
N MET A 90 0.62 14.02 18.38
CA MET A 90 -0.57 14.88 18.42
C MET A 90 -0.81 15.45 19.82
N ALA A 91 -0.75 14.62 20.87
CA ALA A 91 -0.93 15.09 22.25
C ALA A 91 0.15 16.11 22.67
N VAL A 92 1.41 15.85 22.35
CA VAL A 92 2.55 16.75 22.68
C VAL A 92 2.44 18.06 21.91
N THR A 93 2.15 18.01 20.62
CA THR A 93 2.00 19.23 19.79
C THR A 93 0.84 20.08 20.26
N THR A 94 -0.32 19.48 20.58
CA THR A 94 -1.45 20.22 21.17
C THR A 94 -1.07 20.84 22.53
N ALA A 95 -0.41 20.09 23.41
CA ALA A 95 0.03 20.61 24.70
C ALA A 95 1.05 21.76 24.55
N LEU A 96 1.98 21.66 23.61
CA LEU A 96 2.93 22.73 23.30
C LEU A 96 2.25 23.96 22.72
N LEU A 97 1.27 23.79 21.84
CA LEU A 97 0.48 24.91 21.29
C LEU A 97 -0.30 25.61 22.40
N VAL A 98 -0.96 24.87 23.30
CA VAL A 98 -1.69 25.44 24.44
C VAL A 98 -0.73 26.17 25.38
N ARG A 99 0.42 25.58 25.73
CA ARG A 99 1.44 26.24 26.57
C ARG A 99 1.99 27.51 25.91
N ARG A 100 2.28 27.47 24.61
CA ARG A 100 2.73 28.66 23.85
C ARG A 100 1.68 29.76 23.81
N ARG A 101 0.39 29.41 23.73
CA ARG A 101 -0.71 30.38 23.78
C ARG A 101 -0.80 31.01 25.17
N LEU A 102 -0.70 30.21 26.23
CA LEU A 102 -0.74 30.68 27.61
C LEU A 102 0.47 31.59 27.94
N CYS A 103 1.70 31.19 27.60
CA CYS A 103 2.89 32.03 27.77
C CYS A 103 2.86 33.30 26.90
N ARG A 104 2.11 33.30 25.79
CA ARG A 104 1.94 34.48 24.93
C ARG A 104 0.96 35.49 25.52
N GLU A 105 -0.05 35.05 26.27
CA GLU A 105 -0.94 35.95 27.00
C GLU A 105 -0.30 36.50 28.28
N GLU A 106 0.62 35.76 28.90
CA GLU A 106 1.38 36.19 30.08
C GLU A 106 2.62 37.04 29.76
N ALA A 107 2.83 37.45 28.51
CA ALA A 107 3.92 38.39 28.19
C ALA A 107 3.68 39.71 28.94
N PRO A 108 4.56 40.11 29.89
CA PRO A 108 4.33 41.29 30.71
C PRO A 108 4.27 42.53 29.83
N LYS A 109 3.25 43.37 30.07
CA LYS A 109 3.24 44.78 29.66
C LYS A 109 4.35 45.54 30.41
N VAL A 110 5.61 45.29 30.07
CA VAL A 110 6.76 46.03 30.60
C VAL A 110 7.72 46.18 29.44
N VAL A 111 7.52 47.24 28.64
CA VAL A 111 8.52 48.03 27.89
C VAL A 111 7.69 48.96 27.00
N ARG A 112 7.16 50.03 27.57
CA ARG A 112 6.69 51.19 26.79
C ARG A 112 6.97 52.53 27.46
N SER A 113 7.91 52.54 28.42
CA SER A 113 8.25 53.73 29.20
C SER A 113 9.77 53.96 29.21
N LEU A 114 10.41 53.82 28.05
CA LEU A 114 11.80 54.21 27.87
C LEU A 114 12.02 55.03 26.59
N ASP A 115 11.02 55.83 26.21
CA ASP A 115 11.16 56.87 25.19
C ASP A 115 11.10 58.24 25.87
N PHE A 116 12.05 58.54 26.76
CA PHE A 116 12.26 59.91 27.24
C PHE A 116 13.72 60.12 27.65
N MET A 117 14.65 59.97 26.72
CA MET A 117 15.99 60.53 26.89
C MET A 117 16.61 60.84 25.53
N VAL A 118 16.09 61.87 24.87
CA VAL A 118 16.80 62.56 23.78
C VAL A 118 17.89 63.43 24.42
N PRO A 119 19.17 63.25 24.09
CA PRO A 119 20.20 64.21 24.50
C PRO A 119 20.08 65.44 23.60
N GLN A 120 19.84 66.62 24.17
CA GLN A 120 20.12 67.86 23.47
C GLN A 120 21.63 67.98 23.26
N SER A 121 22.05 67.71 22.04
CA SER A 121 23.40 67.99 21.54
C SER A 121 23.51 69.50 21.26
N SER A 122 24.28 70.18 22.10
CA SER A 122 24.68 71.57 21.93
C SER A 122 25.51 71.74 20.64
N ARG A 123 25.11 72.68 19.78
CA ARG A 123 25.92 73.10 18.64
C ARG A 123 25.96 74.63 18.55
N ALA A 124 27.20 75.13 18.67
CA ALA A 124 27.78 76.41 18.25
C ALA A 124 27.20 77.72 18.80
#